data_AF-A0A3S5FF76-F1
#
_entry.id   AF-A0A3S5FF76-F1
#
_cell.length_a   1.000
_cell.length_b   1.000
_cell.length_c   1.000
_cell.angle_alpha   90.00
_cell.angle_beta   90.00
_cell.angle_gamma   90.00
#
_symmetry.space_group_name_H-M   'P 1'
#
loop_
_entity.id
_entity.type
_entity.pdbx_description
1 polymer ?
#
loop_
_entity_poly.entity_id
_entity_poly.type
_entity_poly.pdbx_seq_one_letter_code
_entity_poly.pdbx_strand_id
1 'polypeptide(L)'
;MTMVPEPHEFEELENATRPEDSREVRAILEEDFAKQLKSLKEDLSATRATNKMHALDHRYEDNQRRGLDKFKTLRQIRQGNTKRRVEEFEAL
;
A
#
# COMPACT_ATOMS: atom_id res chain seq x y z
N MET A 1 20.46 38.08 26.65
CA MET A 1 20.41 36.69 27.14
C MET A 1 19.30 35.98 26.37
N THR A 2 19.61 35.42 25.21
CA THR A 2 18.63 34.68 24.39
C THR A 2 18.52 33.26 24.91
N MET A 3 17.35 32.88 25.44
CA MET A 3 17.08 31.50 25.82
C MET A 3 17.04 30.63 24.57
N VAL A 4 18.00 29.73 24.45
CA VAL A 4 17.96 28.63 23.48
C VAL A 4 16.83 27.69 23.95
N PRO A 5 15.83 27.38 23.11
CA PRO A 5 14.83 26.40 23.50
C PRO A 5 15.53 25.05 23.68
N GLU A 6 15.34 24.45 24.86
CA GLU A 6 15.79 23.09 25.20
C GLU A 6 15.37 22.12 24.08
N PRO A 7 16.26 21.22 23.65
CA PRO A 7 15.87 20.18 22.71
C PRO A 7 14.79 19.34 23.38
N HIS A 8 13.59 19.35 22.82
CA HIS A 8 12.56 18.40 23.21
C HIS A 8 13.16 17.00 23.01
N GLU A 9 13.47 16.31 24.10
CA GLU A 9 13.82 14.89 24.07
C GLU A 9 12.66 14.19 23.37
N PHE A 10 12.91 13.72 22.15
CA PHE A 10 11.97 12.85 21.47
C PHE A 10 11.90 11.58 22.31
N GLU A 11 10.81 11.38 23.05
CA GLU A 11 10.54 10.10 23.70
C GLU A 11 10.65 9.02 22.63
N GLU A 12 11.69 8.20 22.73
CA GLU A 12 11.81 7.00 21.91
C GLU A 12 10.61 6.12 22.26
N LEU A 13 9.62 6.09 21.36
CA LEU A 13 8.51 5.16 21.44
C LEU A 13 9.08 3.75 21.43
N GLU A 14 9.31 3.20 22.63
CA GLU A 14 10.01 1.93 22.92
C GLU A 14 9.35 0.71 22.26
N ASN A 15 8.21 0.90 21.58
CA ASN A 15 7.52 -0.11 20.78
C ASN A 15 6.81 0.53 19.57
N ALA A 16 7.54 1.30 18.75
CA ALA A 16 7.02 1.83 17.49
C ALA A 16 6.87 0.73 16.41
N THR A 17 6.04 -0.28 16.68
CA THR A 17 5.65 -1.28 15.69
C THR A 17 4.88 -0.57 14.59
N ARG A 18 5.32 -0.76 13.36
CA ARG A 18 4.70 -0.21 12.16
C ARG A 18 3.30 -0.82 11.99
N PRO A 19 2.21 -0.07 12.19
CA PRO A 19 0.86 -0.64 12.16
C PRO A 19 0.48 -1.17 10.79
N GLU A 20 1.14 -0.71 9.72
CA GLU A 20 0.95 -1.23 8.36
C GLU A 20 1.46 -2.66 8.15
N ASP A 21 2.38 -3.14 8.99
CA ASP A 21 3.00 -4.46 8.78
C ASP A 21 2.03 -5.60 9.11
N SER A 22 1.06 -5.37 9.99
CA SER A 22 0.01 -6.34 10.34
C SER A 22 -1.33 -6.09 9.64
N ARG A 23 -1.46 -5.00 8.87
CA ARG A 23 -2.73 -4.66 8.19
C ARG A 23 -2.99 -5.55 6.99
N GLU A 24 -4.25 -5.92 6.84
CA GLU A 24 -4.79 -6.60 5.67
C GLU A 24 -5.93 -5.77 5.07
N VAL A 25 -6.21 -5.98 3.77
CA VAL A 25 -7.32 -5.28 3.12
C VAL A 25 -8.66 -5.85 3.58
N ARG A 26 -9.69 -5.01 3.64
CA ARG A 26 -11.05 -5.40 4.03
C ARG A 26 -11.57 -6.62 3.27
N ALA A 27 -11.27 -6.71 1.97
CA ALA A 27 -11.68 -7.83 1.12
C ALA A 27 -11.02 -9.18 1.48
N ILE A 28 -9.96 -9.19 2.29
CA ILE A 28 -9.37 -10.41 2.85
C ILE A 28 -10.04 -10.78 4.17
N LEU A 29 -10.40 -9.78 4.98
CA LEU A 29 -10.97 -9.96 6.32
C LEU A 29 -12.48 -10.26 6.29
N GLU A 30 -13.21 -9.63 5.37
CA GLU A 30 -14.67 -9.70 5.28
C GLU A 30 -15.11 -10.45 4.00
N GLU A 31 -15.60 -11.68 4.18
CA GLU A 31 -16.02 -12.54 3.07
C GLU A 31 -17.18 -11.94 2.27
N ASP A 32 -18.16 -11.32 2.94
CA ASP A 32 -19.31 -10.69 2.28
C ASP A 32 -18.88 -9.51 1.41
N PHE A 33 -17.93 -8.71 1.88
CA PHE A 33 -17.38 -7.62 1.08
C PHE A 33 -16.62 -8.15 -0.14
N ALA A 34 -15.87 -9.25 0.02
CA ALA A 34 -15.19 -9.91 -1.10
C ALA A 34 -16.18 -10.45 -2.14
N LYS A 35 -17.28 -11.07 -1.70
CA LYS A 35 -18.37 -11.56 -2.57
C LYS A 35 -19.05 -10.42 -3.31
N GLN A 36 -19.35 -9.31 -2.63
CA GLN A 36 -19.95 -8.12 -3.25
C GLN A 36 -19.06 -7.55 -4.36
N LEU A 37 -17.75 -7.41 -4.11
CA LEU A 37 -16.80 -6.94 -5.13
C LEU A 37 -16.72 -7.92 -6.32
N LYS A 38 -16.74 -9.23 -6.05
CA LYS A 38 -16.72 -10.25 -7.11
C LYS A 38 -17.98 -10.17 -7.98
N SER A 39 -19.16 -10.11 -7.38
CA SER A 39 -20.44 -9.97 -8.09
C SER A 39 -20.45 -8.71 -8.96
N LEU A 40 -20.08 -7.56 -8.39
CA LEU A 40 -20.05 -6.30 -9.14
C LEU A 40 -19.06 -6.35 -10.32
N LYS A 41 -17.92 -7.02 -10.15
CA LYS A 41 -16.94 -7.21 -11.23
C LYS A 41 -17.50 -8.07 -12.37
N GLU A 42 -18.26 -9.11 -12.04
CA GLU A 42 -18.92 -9.98 -13.02
C GLU A 42 -20.02 -9.20 -13.77
N ASP A 43 -20.88 -8.47 -13.06
CA ASP A 43 -21.97 -7.66 -13.63
C ASP A 43 -21.44 -6.58 -14.60
N LEU A 44 -20.37 -5.89 -14.22
CA LEU A 44 -19.78 -4.82 -15.02
C LEU A 44 -18.91 -5.36 -16.18
N SER A 45 -18.49 -6.62 -16.16
CA SER A 45 -17.58 -7.17 -17.18
C SER A 45 -18.19 -7.16 -18.58
N ALA A 46 -19.49 -7.42 -18.70
CA ALA A 46 -20.21 -7.47 -19.98
C ALA A 46 -20.36 -6.10 -20.65
N THR A 47 -20.34 -5.01 -19.88
CA THR A 47 -20.53 -3.64 -20.38
C THR A 47 -19.22 -2.87 -20.52
N ARG A 48 -18.09 -3.49 -20.16
CA ARG A 48 -16.80 -2.82 -20.08
C ARG A 48 -16.22 -2.55 -21.47
N ALA A 49 -16.09 -1.26 -21.81
CA ALA A 49 -15.44 -0.81 -23.05
C ALA A 49 -13.91 -0.83 -22.90
N THR A 50 -13.27 -1.92 -23.34
CA THR A 50 -11.80 -2.10 -23.24
C THR A 50 -11.00 -1.03 -23.98
N ASN A 51 -11.54 -0.48 -25.06
CA ASN A 51 -10.93 0.62 -25.81
C ASN A 51 -10.97 1.98 -25.09
N LYS A 52 -11.70 2.09 -23.97
CA LYS A 52 -11.78 3.29 -23.14
C LYS A 52 -10.99 3.17 -21.83
N MET A 53 -10.20 2.10 -21.67
CA MET A 53 -9.39 1.92 -20.47
C MET A 53 -8.24 2.92 -20.43
N HIS A 54 -7.98 3.43 -19.23
CA HIS A 54 -6.84 4.31 -18.97
C HIS A 54 -5.62 3.49 -18.53
N ALA A 55 -4.44 4.10 -18.59
CA ALA A 55 -3.20 3.49 -18.12
C ALA A 55 -3.28 3.01 -16.66
N LEU A 56 -4.04 3.71 -15.81
CA LEU A 56 -4.27 3.32 -14.43
C LEU A 56 -5.05 1.99 -14.31
N ASP A 57 -6.04 1.75 -15.17
CA ASP A 57 -6.84 0.53 -15.16
C ASP A 57 -5.97 -0.68 -15.50
N HIS A 58 -5.12 -0.54 -16.52
CA HIS A 58 -4.16 -1.58 -16.90
C HIS A 58 -3.16 -1.87 -15.76
N ARG A 59 -2.65 -0.83 -15.07
CA ARG A 59 -1.76 -1.00 -13.91
C ARG A 59 -2.48 -1.69 -12.74
N TYR A 60 -3.73 -1.33 -12.48
CA TYR A 60 -4.54 -1.98 -11.46
C TYR A 60 -4.75 -3.47 -11.77
N GLU A 61 -5.07 -3.80 -13.02
CA GLU A 61 -5.22 -5.20 -13.45
C GLU A 61 -3.92 -6.00 -13.34
N ASP A 62 -2.77 -5.40 -13.68
CA ASP A 62 -1.47 -6.04 -13.47
C ASP A 62 -1.21 -6.32 -11.98
N ASN A 63 -1.45 -5.33 -11.12
CA ASN A 63 -1.30 -5.49 -9.68
C ASN A 63 -2.20 -6.61 -9.14
N GLN A 64 -3.47 -6.65 -9.55
CA GLN A 64 -4.41 -7.70 -9.16
C GLN A 64 -3.95 -9.08 -9.65
N ARG A 65 -3.52 -9.21 -10.90
CA ARG A 65 -2.99 -10.47 -11.46
C ARG A 65 -1.75 -10.96 -10.71
N ARG A 66 -0.93 -10.05 -10.21
CA ARG A 66 0.26 -10.37 -9.39
C ARG A 66 -0.06 -10.60 -7.91
N GLY A 67 -1.33 -10.49 -7.50
CA GLY A 67 -1.75 -10.64 -6.10
C GLY A 67 -1.29 -9.51 -5.19
N LEU A 68 -0.95 -8.35 -5.76
CA LEU A 68 -0.53 -7.16 -5.02
C LEU A 68 -1.74 -6.43 -4.44
N ASP A 69 -1.62 -6.06 -3.18
CA ASP A 69 -2.51 -5.11 -2.52
C ASP A 69 -1.70 -3.99 -1.86
N LYS A 70 -2.41 -3.01 -1.29
CA LYS A 70 -1.81 -1.83 -0.68
C LYS A 70 -0.81 -2.19 0.42
N PHE A 71 -1.17 -3.10 1.32
CA PHE A 71 -0.36 -3.40 2.51
C PHE A 71 0.78 -4.37 2.18
N LYS A 72 0.57 -5.35 1.29
CA LYS A 72 1.66 -6.17 0.73
C LYS A 72 2.70 -5.32 0.02
N THR A 73 2.27 -4.36 -0.80
CA THR A 73 3.19 -3.47 -1.51
C THR A 73 3.96 -2.58 -0.54
N LEU A 74 3.29 -2.00 0.47
CA LEU A 74 3.96 -1.21 1.51
C LEU A 74 5.02 -2.02 2.27
N ARG A 75 4.70 -3.25 2.67
CA ARG A 75 5.66 -4.15 3.32
C ARG A 75 6.85 -4.42 2.41
N GLN A 76 6.61 -4.75 1.15
CA GLN A 76 7.66 -5.07 0.18
C GLN A 76 8.64 -3.90 -0.06
N ILE A 77 8.14 -2.70 -0.34
CA ILE A 77 9.00 -1.52 -0.62
C ILE A 77 9.71 -0.97 0.62
N ARG A 78 9.30 -1.39 1.82
CA ARG A 78 9.91 -0.99 3.10
C ARG A 78 10.91 -2.02 3.62
N GLN A 79 11.14 -3.12 2.90
CA GLN A 79 12.17 -4.09 3.26
C GLN A 79 13.58 -3.48 3.15
N GLY A 80 14.50 -4.00 3.95
CA GLY A 80 15.87 -3.52 4.01
C GLY A 80 16.05 -2.29 4.90
N ASN A 81 17.32 -1.98 5.18
CA ASN A 81 17.66 -0.81 5.97
C ASN A 81 17.48 0.49 5.16
N THR A 82 17.54 1.63 5.84
CA THR A 82 17.38 2.95 5.21
C THR A 82 18.40 3.19 4.10
N LYS A 83 19.66 2.80 4.31
CA LYS A 83 20.73 2.97 3.32
C LYS A 83 20.40 2.28 2.00
N ARG A 84 20.01 1.01 2.05
CA ARG A 84 19.65 0.24 0.84
C ARG A 84 18.50 0.87 0.08
N ARG A 85 17.44 1.33 0.78
CA ARG A 85 16.28 1.96 0.12
C ARG A 85 16.63 3.31 -0.51
N VAL A 86 17.57 4.04 0.07
CA VAL A 86 18.11 5.28 -0.52
C VAL A 86 18.98 4.96 -1.74
N GLU A 87 19.86 3.95 -1.65
CA GLU A 87 20.67 3.50 -2.79
C GLU A 87 19.82 3.01 -3.97
N GLU A 88 18.76 2.24 -3.70
CA GLU A 88 17.79 1.80 -4.72
C GLU A 88 17.07 2.99 -5.37
N PHE A 89 16.77 4.04 -4.61
CA PHE A 89 16.13 5.25 -5.14
C PHE A 89 17.07 6.08 -6.02
N GLU A 90 18.33 6.27 -5.61
CA GLU A 90 19.33 7.03 -6.39
C GLU A 90 19.79 6.31 -7.67
N ALA A 91 19.53 5.00 -7.78
CA ALA A 91 19.87 4.19 -8.95
C ALA A 91 18.77 4.13 -10.04
N LEU A 92 17.57 4.68 -9.78
CA LEU A 92 16.43 4.72 -10.70
C LEU A 92 16.45 5.97 -11.59
#